data_AF-A0A9W9ZPA7-F1
#
_entry.id   AF-A0A9W9ZPA7-F1
#
_cell.length_a   1.000
_cell.length_b   1.000
_cell.length_c   1.000
_cell.angle_alpha   90.00
_cell.angle_beta   90.00
_cell.angle_gamma   90.00
#
_symmetry.space_group_name_H-M   'P 1'
#
loop_
_entity.id
_entity.type
_entity.pdbx_description
1 polymer ?
#
loop_
_entity_poly.entity_id
_entity_poly.type
_entity_poly.pdbx_seq_one_letter_code
_entity_poly.pdbx_strand_id
1 'polypeptide(L)'
;MAYFQEGMFWEAAGCAATYLLLDPDDDTMIDNLRYFKQELGHQSIKITARKAAIRYFKETAIERKLLQMAKVYMDEADFDDSDTWFHDGNDNEPNEQEVNIEDLVDGEDDYSVEKLWGLGPVKKEPPVENPQDVVNFERYKGSKMLMTETDLNGTLRVAVEGMSTEKECKMLIKLAEKTARLGDGYDGRNPDGMPFSFTEKETFSGVTILTASEAALNKRVPIEEVELYFNLSDKVRQFTEDYFQLETPLYFPILIWSVEPR
;
A
#
# COMPACT_ATOMS: atom_id res chain seq x y z
N MET A 1 -16.06 6.76 -23.62
CA MET A 1 -16.82 5.58 -23.13
C MET A 1 -18.04 5.35 -24.01
N ALA A 2 -18.02 4.38 -24.92
CA ALA A 2 -19.15 4.10 -25.83
C ALA A 2 -20.37 3.52 -25.08
N TYR A 3 -20.16 2.59 -24.14
CA TYR A 3 -21.25 2.02 -23.33
C TYR A 3 -21.98 3.05 -22.48
N PHE A 4 -21.27 4.05 -21.97
CA PHE A 4 -21.89 5.14 -21.21
C PHE A 4 -22.84 5.98 -22.06
N GLN A 5 -22.49 6.24 -23.32
CA GLN A 5 -23.35 6.99 -24.25
C GLN A 5 -24.66 6.25 -24.57
N GLU A 6 -24.65 4.92 -24.46
CA GLU A 6 -25.80 4.04 -24.64
C GLU A 6 -26.55 3.75 -23.32
N GLY A 7 -26.18 4.40 -22.20
CA GLY A 7 -26.81 4.20 -20.88
C GLY A 7 -26.48 2.86 -20.22
N MET A 8 -25.46 2.15 -20.70
CA MET A 8 -25.03 0.85 -20.19
C MET A 8 -23.98 1.03 -19.07
N PHE A 9 -24.46 1.35 -17.87
CA PHE A 9 -23.61 1.67 -16.71
C PHE A 9 -22.72 0.52 -16.24
N TRP A 10 -23.21 -0.72 -16.29
CA TRP A 10 -22.45 -1.91 -15.87
C TRP A 10 -21.26 -2.18 -16.77
N GLU A 11 -21.48 -2.14 -18.07
CA GLU A 11 -20.46 -2.37 -19.07
C GLU A 11 -19.47 -1.21 -19.12
N ALA A 12 -19.93 0.02 -18.91
CA ALA A 12 -19.05 1.18 -18.74
C ALA A 12 -18.17 1.06 -17.50
N ALA A 13 -18.72 0.62 -16.37
CA ALA A 13 -17.95 0.36 -15.15
C ALA A 13 -16.92 -0.76 -15.33
N GLY A 14 -17.30 -1.86 -15.98
CA GLY A 14 -16.37 -2.94 -16.32
C GLY A 14 -15.26 -2.48 -17.29
N CYS A 15 -15.55 -1.54 -18.20
CA CYS A 15 -14.52 -0.94 -19.06
C CYS A 15 -13.54 -0.07 -18.27
N ALA A 16 -14.03 0.77 -17.35
CA ALA A 16 -13.18 1.60 -16.50
C ALA A 16 -12.28 0.71 -15.63
N ALA A 17 -12.86 -0.31 -15.00
CA ALA A 17 -12.11 -1.30 -14.22
C ALA A 17 -11.05 -2.04 -15.07
N THR A 18 -11.39 -2.36 -16.33
CA THR A 18 -10.44 -2.98 -17.27
C THR A 18 -9.28 -2.05 -17.64
N TYR A 19 -9.55 -0.75 -17.78
CA TYR A 19 -8.50 0.22 -18.08
C TYR A 19 -7.54 0.37 -16.89
N LEU A 20 -8.10 0.52 -15.69
CA LEU A 20 -7.34 0.65 -14.44
C LEU A 20 -6.49 -0.59 -14.11
N LEU A 21 -6.79 -1.75 -14.70
CA LEU A 21 -5.94 -2.94 -14.63
C LEU A 21 -4.59 -2.75 -15.32
N LEU A 22 -4.57 -1.97 -16.40
CA LEU A 22 -3.36 -1.72 -17.20
C LEU A 22 -2.67 -0.42 -16.81
N ASP A 23 -3.45 0.56 -16.35
CA ASP A 23 -3.00 1.89 -15.96
C ASP A 23 -3.75 2.37 -14.71
N PRO A 24 -3.26 2.01 -13.50
CA PRO A 24 -3.98 2.24 -12.25
C PRO A 24 -4.05 3.71 -11.83
N ASP A 25 -3.18 4.57 -12.37
CA ASP A 25 -3.02 5.97 -11.96
C ASP A 25 -3.81 6.95 -12.87
N ASP A 26 -4.65 6.45 -13.78
CA ASP A 26 -5.44 7.31 -14.66
C ASP A 26 -6.60 7.99 -13.93
N ASP A 27 -6.41 9.28 -13.61
CA ASP A 27 -7.38 10.13 -12.91
C ASP A 27 -8.79 10.11 -13.55
N THR A 28 -8.85 10.06 -14.88
CA THR A 28 -10.13 10.11 -15.60
C THR A 28 -10.93 8.82 -15.40
N MET A 29 -10.26 7.67 -15.45
CA MET A 29 -10.90 6.37 -15.26
C MET A 29 -11.23 6.10 -13.79
N ILE A 30 -10.39 6.61 -12.88
CA ILE A 30 -10.65 6.68 -11.44
C ILE A 30 -11.98 7.41 -11.18
N ASP A 31 -12.13 8.62 -11.70
CA ASP A 31 -13.33 9.43 -11.48
C ASP A 31 -14.58 8.84 -12.16
N ASN A 32 -14.44 8.31 -13.38
CA ASN A 32 -15.52 7.59 -14.06
C ASN A 32 -16.03 6.42 -13.21
N LEU A 33 -15.12 5.68 -12.60
CA LEU A 33 -15.50 4.51 -11.82
C LEU A 33 -16.09 4.89 -10.47
N ARG A 34 -15.64 5.98 -9.83
CA ARG A 34 -16.33 6.57 -8.66
C ARG A 34 -17.77 6.93 -8.98
N TYR A 35 -17.98 7.59 -10.13
CA TYR A 35 -19.31 7.93 -10.61
C TYR A 35 -20.19 6.67 -10.78
N PHE A 36 -19.69 5.62 -11.44
CA PHE A 36 -20.45 4.38 -11.59
C PHE A 36 -20.75 3.65 -10.28
N LYS A 37 -19.82 3.69 -9.31
CA LYS A 37 -20.06 3.13 -7.98
C LYS A 37 -21.22 3.83 -7.27
N GLN A 38 -21.28 5.16 -7.37
CA GLN A 38 -22.35 5.95 -6.78
C GLN A 38 -23.71 5.63 -7.41
N GLU A 39 -23.78 5.52 -8.74
CA GLU A 39 -25.01 5.20 -9.47
C GLU A 39 -25.50 3.76 -9.22
N LEU A 40 -24.58 2.78 -9.10
CA LEU A 40 -24.91 1.37 -8.89
C LEU A 40 -25.12 0.99 -7.41
N GLY A 41 -24.75 1.86 -6.47
CA GLY A 41 -24.92 1.66 -5.03
C GLY A 41 -24.32 0.35 -4.53
N HIS A 42 -25.09 -0.41 -3.73
CA HIS A 42 -24.63 -1.71 -3.18
C HIS A 42 -24.29 -2.77 -4.24
N GLN A 43 -24.78 -2.63 -5.48
CA GLN A 43 -24.45 -3.58 -6.52
C GLN A 43 -23.04 -3.36 -7.08
N SER A 44 -22.45 -2.19 -6.85
CA SER A 44 -21.11 -1.83 -7.33
C SER A 44 -20.00 -2.81 -6.93
N ILE A 45 -20.18 -3.58 -5.85
CA ILE A 45 -19.28 -4.65 -5.40
C ILE A 45 -19.05 -5.72 -6.48
N LYS A 46 -19.97 -5.86 -7.46
CA LYS A 46 -19.85 -6.83 -8.55
C LYS A 46 -19.10 -6.29 -9.77
N ILE A 47 -18.68 -5.02 -9.76
CA ILE A 47 -17.90 -4.45 -10.86
C ILE A 47 -16.56 -5.18 -10.91
N THR A 48 -16.25 -5.75 -12.06
CA THR A 48 -14.98 -6.47 -12.29
C THR A 48 -14.44 -6.09 -13.66
N ALA A 49 -13.11 -6.15 -13.80
CA ALA A 49 -12.47 -6.03 -15.09
C ALA A 49 -12.93 -7.18 -16.02
N ARG A 50 -12.85 -6.96 -17.34
CA ARG A 50 -13.22 -7.98 -18.32
C ARG A 50 -12.31 -9.20 -18.17
N LYS A 51 -12.91 -10.40 -18.18
CA LYS A 51 -12.19 -11.68 -18.07
C LYS A 51 -11.01 -11.80 -19.04
N ALA A 52 -11.16 -11.33 -20.28
CA ALA A 52 -10.09 -11.35 -21.27
C ALA A 52 -8.90 -10.46 -20.89
N ALA A 53 -9.16 -9.28 -20.31
CA ALA A 53 -8.11 -8.37 -19.85
C ALA A 53 -7.45 -8.87 -18.57
N ILE A 54 -8.22 -9.45 -17.65
CA ILE A 54 -7.69 -10.14 -16.47
C ILE A 54 -6.71 -11.24 -16.89
N ARG A 55 -7.10 -12.10 -17.84
CA ARG A 55 -6.24 -13.16 -18.36
C ARG A 55 -4.96 -12.60 -18.98
N TYR A 56 -5.10 -11.60 -19.85
CA TYR A 56 -3.96 -10.93 -20.48
C TYR A 56 -3.00 -10.32 -19.44
N PHE A 57 -3.54 -9.69 -18.39
CA PHE A 57 -2.73 -9.10 -17.33
C PHE A 57 -1.98 -10.18 -16.54
N LYS A 58 -2.64 -11.30 -16.18
CA LYS A 58 -2.00 -12.45 -15.55
C LYS A 58 -0.82 -12.96 -16.38
N GLU A 59 -1.07 -13.25 -17.66
CA GLU A 59 -0.05 -13.74 -18.60
C GLU A 59 1.14 -12.76 -18.66
N THR A 60 0.86 -11.48 -18.89
CA THR A 60 1.89 -10.42 -18.99
C THR A 60 2.68 -10.23 -17.69
N ALA A 61 2.02 -10.32 -16.53
CA ALA A 61 2.65 -10.17 -15.22
C ALA A 61 3.67 -11.29 -14.96
N ILE A 62 3.30 -12.53 -15.29
CA ILE A 62 4.19 -13.69 -15.18
C ILE A 62 5.38 -13.56 -16.13
N GLU A 63 5.13 -13.22 -17.40
CA GLU A 63 6.18 -12.99 -18.39
C GLU A 63 7.16 -11.93 -17.92
N ARG A 64 6.67 -10.81 -17.38
CA ARG A 64 7.52 -9.74 -16.84
C ARG A 64 8.36 -10.19 -15.66
N LYS A 65 7.79 -10.99 -14.76
CA LYS A 65 8.50 -11.56 -13.60
C LYS A 65 9.59 -12.54 -14.04
N LEU A 66 9.31 -13.40 -15.02
CA LEU A 66 10.29 -14.31 -15.62
C LEU A 66 11.44 -13.55 -16.27
N LEU A 67 11.13 -12.50 -17.04
CA LEU A 67 12.15 -11.64 -17.66
C LEU A 67 13.01 -10.92 -16.62
N GLN A 68 12.40 -10.43 -15.54
CA GLN A 68 13.14 -9.79 -14.44
C GLN A 68 14.07 -10.79 -13.73
N MET A 69 13.60 -12.01 -13.45
CA MET A 69 14.43 -13.07 -12.89
C MET A 69 15.60 -13.38 -13.82
N ALA A 70 15.33 -13.62 -15.10
CA ALA A 70 16.37 -13.89 -16.10
C ALA A 70 17.41 -12.76 -16.15
N LYS A 71 16.97 -11.50 -16.10
CA LYS A 71 17.87 -10.35 -16.03
C LYS A 71 18.75 -10.35 -14.78
N VAL A 72 18.17 -10.57 -13.60
CA VAL A 72 18.94 -10.63 -12.34
C VAL A 72 19.99 -11.75 -12.41
N TYR A 73 19.61 -12.94 -12.86
CA TYR A 73 20.55 -14.06 -13.01
C TYR A 73 21.63 -13.78 -14.06
N MET A 74 21.30 -13.12 -15.18
CA MET A 74 22.30 -12.75 -16.19
C MET A 74 23.22 -11.60 -15.75
N ASP A 75 22.71 -10.66 -14.96
CA ASP A 75 23.50 -9.54 -14.42
C ASP A 75 24.40 -9.99 -13.24
N GLU A 76 24.02 -11.04 -12.49
CA GLU A 76 24.80 -11.63 -11.38
C GLU A 76 25.77 -12.74 -11.82
N ALA A 77 25.60 -13.30 -13.02
CA ALA A 77 26.50 -14.32 -13.54
C ALA A 77 27.79 -13.69 -14.09
N ASP A 78 28.88 -13.76 -13.31
CA ASP A 78 30.22 -13.89 -13.90
C ASP A 78 30.21 -15.23 -14.64
N PHE A 79 29.91 -15.18 -15.94
CA PHE A 79 29.87 -16.36 -16.81
C PHE A 79 31.29 -16.94 -16.93
N ASP A 80 31.67 -17.78 -15.98
CA ASP A 80 32.85 -18.62 -16.09
C ASP A 80 32.50 -19.75 -17.06
N ASP A 81 32.93 -19.59 -18.33
CA ASP A 81 32.78 -20.56 -19.42
C ASP A 81 33.34 -21.97 -19.08
N SER A 82 33.95 -22.17 -17.91
CA SER A 82 34.40 -23.47 -17.41
C SER A 82 33.33 -24.29 -16.66
N ASP A 83 32.12 -23.75 -16.47
CA ASP A 83 31.06 -24.47 -15.76
C ASP A 83 30.54 -25.67 -16.58
N THR A 84 31.05 -26.84 -16.21
CA THR A 84 30.69 -28.17 -16.72
C THR A 84 29.22 -28.57 -16.51
N TRP A 85 28.34 -27.67 -16.06
CA TRP A 85 26.92 -27.98 -15.83
C TRP A 85 26.15 -28.26 -17.13
N PHE A 86 26.59 -27.70 -18.26
CA PHE A 86 26.07 -28.04 -19.58
C PHE A 86 26.91 -29.15 -20.21
N HIS A 87 26.97 -30.32 -19.56
CA HIS A 87 27.36 -31.52 -20.30
C HIS A 87 26.23 -31.84 -21.29
N ASP A 88 26.60 -31.89 -22.56
CA ASP A 88 25.94 -32.54 -23.68
C ASP A 88 25.81 -34.06 -23.41
N GLY A 89 25.09 -34.38 -22.35
CA GLY A 89 24.77 -35.72 -21.92
C GLY A 89 23.45 -36.14 -22.53
N ASN A 90 23.52 -36.96 -23.56
CA ASN A 90 22.52 -37.97 -23.87
C ASN A 90 21.85 -38.50 -22.58
N ASP A 91 20.53 -38.66 -22.61
CA ASP A 91 19.67 -39.22 -21.56
C ASP A 91 19.02 -38.19 -20.63
N ASN A 92 17.90 -37.64 -21.09
CA ASN A 92 16.55 -37.81 -20.54
C ASN A 92 15.65 -36.77 -21.22
N GLU A 93 14.46 -37.18 -21.69
CA GLU A 93 13.45 -36.23 -22.18
C GLU A 93 13.29 -35.08 -21.16
N PRO A 94 13.14 -33.83 -21.61
CA PRO A 94 12.92 -32.72 -20.70
C PRO A 94 11.75 -33.11 -19.80
N ASN A 95 12.00 -33.25 -18.50
CA ASN A 95 10.94 -33.51 -17.55
C ASN A 95 10.05 -32.27 -17.62
N GLU A 96 8.89 -32.39 -18.26
CA GLU A 96 7.84 -31.37 -18.25
C GLU A 96 7.43 -31.22 -16.79
N GLN A 97 8.16 -30.37 -16.05
CA GLN A 97 7.63 -29.84 -14.81
C GLN A 97 6.43 -29.02 -15.24
N GLU A 98 5.23 -29.55 -15.01
CA GLU A 98 4.00 -28.76 -14.98
C GLU A 98 4.21 -27.70 -13.90
N VAL A 99 4.77 -26.55 -14.30
CA VAL A 99 4.80 -25.37 -13.46
C VAL A 99 3.35 -24.93 -13.38
N ASN A 100 2.72 -25.16 -12.24
CA ASN A 100 1.37 -24.66 -12.04
C ASN A 100 1.46 -23.13 -12.06
N ILE A 101 0.98 -22.53 -13.15
CA ILE A 101 1.03 -21.09 -13.41
C ILE A 101 0.34 -20.33 -12.27
N GLU A 102 -0.62 -20.98 -11.60
CA GLU A 102 -1.35 -20.47 -10.44
C GLU A 102 -0.43 -20.26 -9.22
N ASP A 103 0.57 -21.11 -8.99
CA ASP A 103 1.52 -21.00 -7.86
C ASP A 103 2.53 -19.85 -8.05
N LEU A 104 2.77 -19.39 -9.29
CA LEU A 104 3.62 -18.22 -9.58
C LEU A 104 2.91 -16.89 -9.28
N VAL A 105 1.58 -16.94 -9.17
CA VAL A 105 0.65 -15.83 -8.94
C VAL A 105 -0.18 -16.10 -7.67
N ASP A 106 0.49 -16.61 -6.63
CA ASP A 106 -0.15 -16.85 -5.35
C ASP A 106 -0.73 -15.54 -4.79
N GLY A 107 -2.07 -15.45 -4.75
CA GLY A 107 -2.82 -14.32 -4.18
C GLY A 107 -3.59 -13.42 -5.14
N GLU A 108 -3.66 -13.67 -6.46
CA GLU A 108 -4.42 -12.86 -7.45
C GLU A 108 -5.74 -13.49 -7.97
N ASP A 109 -6.60 -13.91 -7.05
CA ASP A 109 -7.92 -14.46 -7.45
C ASP A 109 -9.04 -13.43 -7.54
N ASP A 110 -8.80 -12.17 -7.14
CA ASP A 110 -9.84 -11.15 -7.06
C ASP A 110 -9.36 -9.82 -7.68
N TYR A 111 -9.69 -9.59 -8.96
CA TYR A 111 -9.50 -8.28 -9.64
C TYR A 111 -10.74 -7.42 -9.43
N SER A 112 -11.20 -7.36 -8.19
CA SER A 112 -12.18 -6.40 -7.76
C SER A 112 -11.61 -5.00 -7.93
N VAL A 113 -12.49 -4.03 -8.16
CA VAL A 113 -12.09 -2.63 -8.28
C VAL A 113 -11.24 -2.21 -7.09
N GLU A 114 -11.58 -2.69 -5.90
CA GLU A 114 -10.90 -2.34 -4.65
C GLU A 114 -9.42 -2.73 -4.71
N LYS A 115 -9.09 -3.93 -5.21
CA LYS A 115 -7.70 -4.36 -5.36
C LYS A 115 -6.97 -3.63 -6.49
N LEU A 116 -7.68 -3.28 -7.56
CA LEU A 116 -7.17 -2.51 -8.71
C LEU A 116 -6.71 -1.11 -8.32
N TRP A 117 -7.32 -0.52 -7.29
CA TRP A 117 -6.99 0.80 -6.75
C TRP A 117 -5.83 0.77 -5.76
N GLY A 118 -5.13 -0.37 -5.66
CA GLY A 118 -4.08 -0.56 -4.66
C GLY A 118 -4.61 -0.62 -3.22
N LEU A 119 -5.93 -0.79 -3.00
CA LEU A 119 -6.51 -0.86 -1.66
C LEU A 119 -6.37 -2.25 -1.01
N GLY A 120 -5.68 -3.19 -1.66
CA GLY A 120 -5.40 -4.51 -1.10
C GLY A 120 -6.62 -5.43 -1.01
N PRO A 121 -6.43 -6.66 -0.49
CA PRO A 121 -7.54 -7.57 -0.26
C PRO A 121 -8.47 -7.01 0.81
N VAL A 122 -9.78 -7.01 0.52
CA VAL A 122 -10.81 -6.62 1.48
C VAL A 122 -10.85 -7.64 2.64
N LYS A 123 -10.69 -7.18 3.88
CA LYS A 123 -10.93 -7.98 5.09
C LYS A 123 -12.40 -8.39 5.10
N LYS A 124 -12.67 -9.70 5.00
CA LYS A 124 -14.04 -10.27 4.86
C LYS A 124 -14.78 -10.43 6.20
N GLU A 125 -14.20 -9.98 7.30
CA GLU A 125 -14.75 -10.18 8.63
C GLU A 125 -15.86 -9.16 8.90
N PRO A 126 -17.03 -9.59 9.42
CA PRO A 126 -18.11 -8.67 9.73
C PRO A 126 -17.68 -7.71 10.85
N PRO A 127 -18.04 -6.41 10.75
CA PRO A 127 -17.64 -5.46 11.76
C PRO A 127 -18.28 -5.77 13.12
N VAL A 128 -17.46 -5.81 14.15
CA VAL A 128 -17.84 -5.97 15.56
C VAL A 128 -18.37 -4.64 16.10
N GLU A 129 -19.45 -4.67 16.88
CA GLU A 129 -20.14 -3.47 17.39
C GLU A 129 -19.26 -2.58 18.27
N ASN A 130 -18.32 -3.16 19.03
CA ASN A 130 -17.38 -2.43 19.87
C ASN A 130 -15.94 -2.55 19.33
N PRO A 131 -15.31 -1.44 18.90
CA PRO A 131 -13.90 -1.40 18.48
C PRO A 131 -12.91 -1.96 19.51
N GLN A 132 -13.24 -1.83 20.81
CA GLN A 132 -12.38 -2.25 21.92
C GLN A 132 -12.25 -3.78 22.04
N ASP A 133 -13.26 -4.53 21.57
CA ASP A 133 -13.30 -5.99 21.65
C ASP A 133 -12.47 -6.64 20.53
N VAL A 134 -12.13 -5.88 19.48
CA VAL A 134 -11.32 -6.33 18.33
C VAL A 134 -9.83 -6.18 18.61
N VAL A 135 -9.45 -5.12 19.35
CA VAL A 135 -8.04 -4.86 19.64
C VAL A 135 -7.51 -5.88 20.64
N ASN A 136 -6.68 -6.79 20.14
CA ASN A 136 -5.92 -7.68 21.00
C ASN A 136 -4.78 -6.90 21.70
N PHE A 137 -5.04 -6.38 22.90
CA PHE A 137 -4.04 -5.66 23.70
C PHE A 137 -2.83 -6.53 24.12
N GLU A 138 -2.92 -7.87 24.03
CA GLU A 138 -1.74 -8.72 24.22
C GLU A 138 -0.73 -8.56 23.08
N ARG A 139 -1.19 -8.18 21.87
CA ARG A 139 -0.34 -7.82 20.73
C ARG A 139 0.35 -6.47 20.95
N TYR A 140 -0.30 -5.56 21.67
CA TYR A 140 0.17 -4.20 21.95
C TYR A 140 0.58 -4.03 23.42
N LYS A 141 1.45 -4.92 23.92
CA LYS A 141 1.90 -4.87 25.32
C LYS A 141 2.43 -3.49 25.70
N GLY A 142 1.90 -2.94 26.79
CA GLY A 142 2.24 -1.62 27.31
C GLY A 142 1.41 -0.48 26.73
N SER A 143 0.55 -0.74 25.74
CA SER A 143 -0.36 0.25 25.17
C SER A 143 -1.74 0.21 25.84
N LYS A 144 -2.36 1.37 26.05
CA LYS A 144 -3.67 1.50 26.72
C LYS A 144 -4.52 2.58 26.03
N MET A 145 -5.80 2.30 25.81
CA MET A 145 -6.75 3.33 25.36
C MET A 145 -7.03 4.34 26.47
N LEU A 146 -6.91 5.62 26.14
CA LEU A 146 -7.18 6.75 27.04
C LEU A 146 -8.56 7.37 26.78
N MET A 147 -8.89 7.59 25.52
CA MET A 147 -10.09 8.31 25.10
C MET A 147 -10.64 7.72 23.80
N THR A 148 -11.96 7.73 23.66
CA THR A 148 -12.71 7.25 22.48
C THR A 148 -13.56 8.36 21.85
N GLU A 149 -14.45 8.01 20.91
CA GLU A 149 -15.28 8.98 20.18
C GLU A 149 -16.09 9.89 21.11
N THR A 150 -16.58 9.33 22.22
CA THR A 150 -17.37 10.04 23.25
C THR A 150 -16.61 11.18 23.90
N ASP A 151 -15.32 10.99 24.14
CA ASP A 151 -14.49 11.95 24.86
C ASP A 151 -13.86 12.98 23.92
N LEU A 152 -13.61 12.58 22.67
CA LEU A 152 -12.92 13.38 21.65
C LEU A 152 -13.85 14.14 20.71
N ASN A 153 -15.17 14.03 20.92
CA ASN A 153 -16.22 14.70 20.14
C ASN A 153 -16.01 14.57 18.62
N GLY A 154 -15.94 13.32 18.14
CA GLY A 154 -15.77 13.01 16.71
C GLY A 154 -16.04 11.53 16.41
N THR A 155 -16.37 11.22 15.15
CA THR A 155 -16.94 9.91 14.75
C THR A 155 -15.95 8.78 14.54
N LEU A 156 -14.64 9.04 14.48
CA LEU A 156 -13.59 8.04 14.29
C LEU A 156 -12.31 8.52 14.98
N ARG A 157 -12.34 8.58 16.31
CA ARG A 157 -11.24 9.15 17.10
C ARG A 157 -10.92 8.27 18.30
N VAL A 158 -9.63 7.98 18.46
CA VAL A 158 -9.10 7.23 19.58
C VAL A 158 -7.79 7.86 20.02
N ALA A 159 -7.57 7.94 21.33
CA ALA A 159 -6.28 8.29 21.91
C ALA A 159 -5.71 7.07 22.64
N VAL A 160 -4.47 6.72 22.31
CA VAL A 160 -3.79 5.55 22.86
C VAL A 160 -2.45 5.97 23.45
N GLU A 161 -2.21 5.55 24.68
CA GLU A 161 -0.93 5.71 25.36
C GLU A 161 -0.07 4.47 25.19
N GLY A 162 1.26 4.62 25.29
CA GLY A 162 2.18 3.49 25.38
C GLY A 162 2.45 2.78 24.05
N MET A 163 2.24 3.46 22.92
CA MET A 163 2.70 2.95 21.61
C MET A 163 4.22 3.00 21.47
N SER A 164 4.83 4.02 22.08
CA SER A 164 6.26 4.32 22.11
C SER A 164 6.70 4.68 23.53
N THR A 165 7.97 4.47 23.86
CA THR A 165 8.59 4.98 25.08
C THR A 165 9.13 6.41 24.88
N GLU A 166 9.39 7.13 25.97
CA GLU A 166 9.95 8.49 25.90
C GLU A 166 11.31 8.53 25.17
N LYS A 167 12.13 7.48 25.35
CA LYS A 167 13.43 7.35 24.68
C LYS A 167 13.25 7.18 23.17
N GLU A 168 12.34 6.31 22.76
CA GLU A 168 12.03 6.07 21.35
C GLU A 168 11.44 7.32 20.68
N CYS A 169 10.51 8.02 21.35
CA CYS A 169 10.01 9.32 20.88
C CYS A 169 11.15 10.33 20.64
N LYS A 170 12.12 10.43 21.56
CA LYS A 170 13.27 11.33 21.36
C LYS A 170 14.17 10.91 20.19
N MET A 171 14.28 9.62 19.91
CA MET A 171 15.00 9.12 18.73
C MET A 171 14.27 9.46 17.44
N LEU A 172 12.95 9.30 17.41
CA LEU A 172 12.10 9.63 16.26
C LEU A 172 12.12 11.14 15.95
N ILE A 173 12.06 11.99 16.98
CA ILE A 173 12.19 13.44 16.80
C ILE A 173 13.55 13.80 16.18
N LYS A 174 14.65 13.20 16.67
CA LYS A 174 16.00 13.42 16.09
C LYS A 174 16.12 12.94 14.65
N LEU A 175 15.46 11.83 14.30
CA LEU A 175 15.38 11.36 12.92
C LEU A 175 14.67 12.42 12.07
N ALA A 176 13.48 12.87 12.51
CA ALA A 176 12.70 13.89 11.82
C ALA A 176 13.46 15.21 11.64
N GLU A 177 14.16 15.72 12.67
CA GLU A 177 14.96 16.94 12.55
C GLU A 177 16.02 16.87 11.43
N LYS A 178 16.54 15.67 11.12
CA LYS A 178 17.59 15.47 10.11
C LYS A 178 17.06 15.14 8.73
N THR A 179 15.91 14.48 8.63
CA THR A 179 15.42 13.90 7.37
C THR A 179 14.10 14.50 6.90
N ALA A 180 13.38 15.24 7.76
CA ALA A 180 12.06 15.72 7.42
C ALA A 180 12.10 16.69 6.24
N ARG A 181 11.19 16.47 5.29
CA ARG A 181 10.97 17.36 4.17
C ARG A 181 9.59 17.97 4.29
N LEU A 182 9.51 19.23 3.87
CA LEU A 182 8.26 19.96 3.82
C LEU A 182 7.33 19.28 2.80
N GLY A 183 6.15 18.85 3.21
CA GLY A 183 5.25 18.10 2.31
C GLY A 183 5.67 16.66 2.02
N ASP A 184 6.61 16.05 2.75
CA ASP A 184 7.04 14.66 2.48
C ASP A 184 5.85 13.69 2.56
N GLY A 185 5.72 12.82 1.55
CA GLY A 185 4.59 11.89 1.43
C GLY A 185 3.33 12.45 0.76
N TYR A 186 3.34 13.71 0.32
CA TYR A 186 2.28 14.30 -0.51
C TYR A 186 2.86 14.78 -1.83
N ASP A 187 2.08 14.69 -2.92
CA ASP A 187 2.46 15.25 -4.21
C ASP A 187 2.75 16.73 -4.04
N GLY A 188 3.97 17.12 -4.41
CA GLY A 188 4.55 18.40 -4.03
C GLY A 188 3.63 19.58 -4.35
N ARG A 189 3.34 20.36 -3.31
CA ARG A 189 2.58 21.62 -3.28
C ARG A 189 1.10 21.51 -3.67
N ASN A 190 0.29 22.24 -2.92
CA ASN A 190 -1.12 22.47 -3.26
C ASN A 190 -1.22 23.23 -4.60
N PRO A 191 -2.41 23.29 -5.24
CA PRO A 191 -2.61 24.01 -6.51
C PRO A 191 -2.06 25.45 -6.54
N ASP A 192 -1.95 26.09 -5.38
CA ASP A 192 -1.42 27.45 -5.20
C ASP A 192 0.11 27.52 -5.06
N GLY A 193 0.84 26.41 -5.24
CA GLY A 193 2.28 26.35 -5.08
C GLY A 193 2.76 26.42 -3.62
N MET A 194 1.84 26.33 -2.68
CA MET A 194 2.10 26.34 -1.24
C MET A 194 2.46 24.94 -0.74
N PRO A 195 3.30 24.80 0.31
CA PRO A 195 3.46 23.55 1.04
C PRO A 195 2.10 22.97 1.44
N PHE A 196 1.97 21.65 1.59
CA PHE A 196 0.71 21.00 1.97
C PHE A 196 0.28 21.43 3.39
N SER A 197 -0.35 22.59 3.51
CA SER A 197 -0.92 23.13 4.74
C SER A 197 -2.40 23.43 4.51
N PHE A 198 -3.24 22.95 5.43
CA PHE A 198 -4.68 23.20 5.37
C PHE A 198 -5.04 24.64 5.78
N THR A 199 -4.11 25.34 6.43
CA THR A 199 -4.23 26.74 6.82
C THR A 199 -2.94 27.50 6.55
N GLU A 200 -3.03 28.85 6.48
CA GLU A 200 -1.85 29.71 6.32
C GLU A 200 -0.88 29.65 7.52
N LYS A 201 -1.39 29.21 8.67
CA LYS A 201 -0.66 29.20 9.95
C LYS A 201 0.00 27.86 10.26
N GLU A 202 -0.24 26.84 9.43
CA GLU A 202 0.34 25.52 9.62
C GLU A 202 1.45 25.28 8.59
N THR A 203 2.50 24.62 9.03
CA THR A 203 3.50 24.03 8.15
C THR A 203 3.51 22.54 8.40
N PHE A 204 3.69 21.77 7.33
CA PHE A 204 3.75 20.32 7.40
C PHE A 204 5.11 19.86 6.91
N SER A 205 5.81 19.16 7.80
CA SER A 205 7.06 18.46 7.51
C SER A 205 6.86 17.00 7.91
N GLY A 206 7.26 16.10 7.01
CA GLY A 206 7.11 14.66 7.18
C GLY A 206 8.42 13.94 6.90
N VAL A 207 8.46 12.66 7.26
CA VAL A 207 9.51 11.72 6.86
C VAL A 207 8.81 10.52 6.28
N THR A 208 9.23 10.05 5.10
CA THR A 208 8.81 8.77 4.55
C THR A 208 9.84 7.68 4.86
N ILE A 209 9.41 6.41 4.90
CA ILE A 209 10.32 5.28 5.16
C ILE A 209 11.45 5.25 4.12
N LEU A 210 11.14 5.58 2.86
CA LEU A 210 12.13 5.67 1.80
C LEU A 210 13.18 6.77 2.10
N THR A 211 12.75 7.98 2.44
CA THR A 211 13.68 9.10 2.72
C THR A 211 14.53 8.83 3.97
N ALA A 212 13.96 8.19 4.99
CA ALA A 212 14.70 7.73 6.16
C ALA A 212 15.74 6.66 5.79
N SER A 213 15.36 5.68 4.96
CA SER A 213 16.25 4.59 4.52
C SER A 213 17.41 5.10 3.66
N GLU A 214 17.14 6.02 2.73
CA GLU A 214 18.17 6.73 1.97
C GLU A 214 19.14 7.49 2.88
N ALA A 215 18.63 8.14 3.92
CA ALA A 215 19.48 8.85 4.88
C ALA A 215 20.38 7.90 5.67
N ALA A 216 19.91 6.69 6.00
CA ALA A 216 20.74 5.65 6.64
C ALA A 216 21.80 5.10 5.69
N LEU A 217 21.46 4.82 4.43
CA LEU A 217 22.42 4.39 3.40
C LEU A 217 23.54 5.41 3.22
N ASN A 218 23.20 6.70 3.28
CA ASN A 218 24.16 7.81 3.20
C ASN A 218 24.87 8.13 4.53
N LYS A 219 24.70 7.30 5.57
CA LYS A 219 25.30 7.47 6.91
C LYS A 219 24.96 8.79 7.60
N ARG A 220 23.83 9.43 7.24
CA ARG A 220 23.35 10.67 7.88
C ARG A 220 22.61 10.40 9.18
N VAL A 221 21.96 9.24 9.26
CA VAL A 221 21.23 8.75 10.44
C VAL A 221 21.63 7.31 10.73
N PRO A 222 21.65 6.90 12.01
CA PRO A 222 21.90 5.52 12.37
C PRO A 222 20.74 4.63 11.91
N ILE A 223 21.06 3.40 11.49
CA ILE A 223 20.05 2.45 11.01
C ILE A 223 19.03 2.09 12.10
N GLU A 224 19.44 2.10 13.36
CA GLU A 224 18.58 1.87 14.54
C GLU A 224 17.43 2.89 14.64
N GLU A 225 17.66 4.15 14.28
CA GLU A 225 16.61 5.18 14.26
C GLU A 225 15.56 4.89 13.17
N VAL A 226 16.02 4.42 12.00
CA VAL A 226 15.14 4.09 10.86
C VAL A 226 14.36 2.80 11.09
N GLU A 227 15.00 1.78 11.66
CA GLU A 227 14.34 0.52 12.02
C GLU A 227 13.27 0.74 13.09
N LEU A 228 13.56 1.56 14.10
CA LEU A 228 12.58 1.98 15.10
C LEU A 228 11.39 2.69 14.43
N TYR A 229 11.66 3.62 13.52
CA TYR A 229 10.63 4.34 12.79
C TYR A 229 9.73 3.41 11.97
N PHE A 230 10.32 2.44 11.26
CA PHE A 230 9.59 1.43 10.50
C PHE A 230 8.71 0.56 11.40
N ASN A 231 9.29 -0.06 12.44
CA ASN A 231 8.59 -0.97 13.33
C ASN A 231 7.45 -0.28 14.09
N LEU A 232 7.68 0.97 14.53
CA LEU A 232 6.67 1.73 15.24
C LEU A 232 5.54 2.17 14.30
N SER A 233 5.88 2.56 13.06
CA SER A 233 4.89 2.90 12.04
C SER A 233 4.00 1.70 11.72
N ASP A 234 4.59 0.52 11.55
CA ASP A 234 3.83 -0.70 11.26
C ASP A 234 2.96 -1.13 12.45
N LYS A 235 3.47 -1.03 13.68
CA LYS A 235 2.69 -1.32 14.90
C LYS A 235 1.43 -0.46 14.97
N VAL A 236 1.56 0.85 14.73
CA VAL A 236 0.42 1.78 14.81
C VAL A 236 -0.50 1.63 13.58
N ARG A 237 0.04 1.33 12.40
CA ARG A 237 -0.76 0.94 11.22
C ARG A 237 -1.67 -0.24 11.54
N GLN A 238 -1.10 -1.34 12.05
CA GLN A 238 -1.85 -2.53 12.46
C GLN A 238 -2.90 -2.20 13.52
N PHE A 239 -2.54 -1.41 14.54
CA PHE A 239 -3.51 -0.99 15.56
C PHE A 239 -4.69 -0.22 14.96
N THR A 240 -4.41 0.69 14.03
CA THR A 240 -5.43 1.53 13.40
C THR A 240 -6.37 0.68 12.55
N GLU A 241 -5.83 -0.27 11.79
CA GLU A 241 -6.61 -1.23 11.01
C GLU A 241 -7.48 -2.14 11.90
N ASP A 242 -6.94 -2.61 13.02
CA ASP A 242 -7.64 -3.50 13.95
C ASP A 242 -8.74 -2.73 14.72
N TYR A 243 -8.45 -1.53 15.22
CA TYR A 243 -9.41 -0.70 15.96
C TYR A 243 -10.56 -0.22 15.08
N PHE A 244 -10.26 0.36 13.91
CA PHE A 244 -11.30 0.87 13.00
C PHE A 244 -11.89 -0.20 12.08
N GLN A 245 -11.38 -1.43 12.16
CA GLN A 245 -11.86 -2.57 11.37
C GLN A 245 -11.88 -2.23 9.88
N LEU A 246 -10.77 -1.64 9.41
CA LEU A 246 -10.68 -1.17 8.04
C LEU A 246 -10.80 -2.36 7.09
N GLU A 247 -11.75 -2.25 6.16
CA GLU A 247 -11.93 -3.23 5.09
C GLU A 247 -10.66 -3.37 4.25
N THR A 248 -9.88 -2.30 4.11
CA THR A 248 -8.67 -2.25 3.29
C THR A 248 -7.45 -1.97 4.16
N PRO A 249 -6.29 -2.60 3.91
CA PRO A 249 -5.04 -2.21 4.55
C PRO A 249 -4.69 -0.73 4.31
N LEU A 250 -4.01 -0.12 5.27
CA LEU A 250 -3.49 1.24 5.16
C LEU A 250 -2.12 1.23 4.48
N TYR A 251 -1.95 2.08 3.48
CA TYR A 251 -0.74 2.11 2.64
C TYR A 251 0.20 3.29 2.91
N PHE A 252 0.01 4.05 3.99
CA PHE A 252 0.86 5.18 4.31
C PHE A 252 1.86 4.88 5.45
N PRO A 253 3.10 5.38 5.37
CA PRO A 253 3.99 5.47 6.53
C PRO A 253 3.50 6.58 7.48
N ILE A 254 3.66 6.36 8.79
CA ILE A 254 3.22 7.33 9.79
C ILE A 254 4.14 8.55 9.78
N LEU A 255 3.53 9.71 9.71
CA LEU A 255 4.23 10.99 9.62
C LEU A 255 4.54 11.50 11.04
N ILE A 256 5.80 11.82 11.30
CA ILE A 256 6.20 12.56 12.50
C ILE A 256 5.82 14.02 12.28
N TRP A 257 4.91 14.54 13.09
CA TRP A 257 4.39 15.90 12.96
C TRP A 257 4.89 16.80 14.07
N SER A 258 5.27 18.03 13.70
CA SER A 258 5.48 19.14 14.62
C SER A 258 4.66 20.33 14.11
N VAL A 259 3.77 20.86 14.94
CA VAL A 259 3.18 22.18 14.69
C VAL A 259 4.07 23.20 15.33
N GLU A 260 4.73 23.98 14.49
CA GLU A 260 5.30 25.23 14.95
C GLU A 260 4.28 26.35 14.69
N PRO A 261 3.73 26.98 15.75
CA PRO A 261 3.04 28.24 15.56
C PRO A 261 4.07 29.28 15.07
N ARG A 262 3.76 29.98 13.98
CA ARG A 262 4.52 31.16 13.56
C ARG A 262 4.46 32.27 14.59
#